data_AF-A0A376LCT8-F1
#
_entry.id   AF-A0A376LCT8-F1
#
_cell.length_a   1.000
_cell.length_b   1.000
_cell.length_c   1.000
_cell.angle_alpha   90.00
_cell.angle_beta   90.00
_cell.angle_gamma   90.00
#
_symmetry.space_group_name_H-M   'P 1'
#
loop_
_entity.id
_entity.type
_entity.pdbx_description
1 polymer ?
#
loop_
_entity_poly.entity_id
_entity_poly.type
_entity_poly.pdbx_seq_one_letter_code
_entity_poly.pdbx_strand_id
1 'polypeptide(L)'
;MSGTMQLAVGILPEPVEFADMGGDPDPVPVRVIFLLALSESNKQLNALGWIMEMIQDTPFMRALLTMETTEIHTVILNKMNERGEI
;
A
#
# COMPACT_ATOMS: atom_id res chain seq x y z
N MET A 1 -7.05 14.25 20.74
CA MET A 1 -7.40 13.46 19.55
C MET A 1 -6.13 12.75 19.13
N SER A 2 -6.06 11.44 19.27
CA SER A 2 -4.89 10.63 18.87
C SER A 2 -4.86 10.58 17.34
N GLY A 3 -3.75 10.97 16.71
CA GLY A 3 -3.63 10.94 15.25
C GLY A 3 -3.55 9.50 14.75
N THR A 4 -4.61 8.99 14.14
CA THR A 4 -4.64 7.66 13.53
C THR A 4 -4.14 7.73 12.09
N MET A 5 -3.13 6.91 11.76
CA MET A 5 -2.74 6.63 10.37
C MET A 5 -3.94 6.04 9.63
N GLN A 6 -4.18 6.51 8.40
CA GLN A 6 -5.16 5.91 7.50
C GLN A 6 -4.46 5.43 6.24
N LEU A 7 -4.80 4.22 5.83
CA LEU A 7 -4.37 3.59 4.58
C LEU A 7 -5.59 3.39 3.70
N ALA A 8 -5.53 3.87 2.46
CA ALA A 8 -6.47 3.46 1.42
C ALA A 8 -5.74 2.62 0.37
N VAL A 9 -6.42 1.58 -0.12
CA VAL A 9 -5.89 0.68 -1.16
C VAL A 9 -6.80 0.77 -2.37
N GLY A 10 -6.23 1.06 -3.54
CA GLY A 10 -6.93 1.09 -4.82
C GLY A 10 -6.37 0.03 -5.77
N ILE A 11 -7.25 -0.79 -6.34
CA ILE A 11 -6.89 -1.74 -7.40
C ILE A 11 -7.47 -1.24 -8.71
N LEU A 12 -6.61 -0.97 -9.69
CA LEU A 12 -7.01 -0.48 -11.00
C LEU A 12 -7.29 -1.67 -11.94
N PRO A 13 -8.32 -1.60 -12.79
CA PRO A 13 -8.61 -2.66 -13.75
C PRO A 13 -7.55 -2.73 -14.87
N GLU A 14 -7.01 -1.57 -15.26
CA GLU A 14 -5.99 -1.41 -16.29
C GLU A 14 -4.82 -0.58 -15.73
N PRO A 15 -3.59 -0.73 -16.25
CA PRO A 15 -2.44 0.02 -15.76
C PRO A 15 -2.61 1.52 -16.06
N VAL A 16 -2.21 2.34 -15.08
CA VAL A 16 -2.11 3.79 -15.25
C VAL A 16 -0.65 4.17 -15.08
N GLU A 17 -0.13 4.95 -16.02
CA GLU A 17 1.26 5.40 -16.02
C GLU A 17 1.49 6.46 -14.92
N PHE A 18 2.48 6.21 -14.07
CA PHE A 18 2.98 7.15 -13.07
C PHE A 18 4.44 7.50 -13.40
N ALA A 19 4.88 8.70 -13.04
CA ALA A 19 6.30 9.04 -13.15
C ALA A 19 7.12 8.18 -12.17
N ASP A 20 8.30 7.74 -12.61
CA ASP A 20 9.23 7.03 -11.75
C ASP A 20 9.73 7.94 -10.61
N MET A 21 9.83 7.37 -9.41
CA MET A 21 10.26 8.10 -8.22
C MET A 21 11.77 8.35 -8.19
N GLY A 22 12.57 7.51 -8.86
CA GLY A 22 14.02 7.65 -9.01
C GLY A 22 14.43 8.64 -10.11
N GLY A 23 13.47 9.18 -10.86
CA GLY A 23 13.71 10.10 -11.96
C GLY A 23 14.06 9.41 -13.28
N ASP A 24 13.79 8.10 -13.39
CA ASP A 24 13.85 7.42 -14.69
C ASP A 24 12.85 8.06 -15.67
N PRO A 25 13.24 8.34 -16.93
CA PRO A 25 12.30 8.85 -17.93
C PRO A 25 11.18 7.87 -18.29
N ASP A 26 11.37 6.57 -18.08
CA ASP A 26 10.36 5.56 -18.37
C ASP A 26 9.27 5.55 -17.27
N PRO A 27 7.98 5.65 -17.64
CA PRO A 27 6.90 5.64 -16.66
C PRO A 27 6.68 4.24 -16.06
N VAL A 28 6.08 4.21 -14.88
CA VAL A 28 5.72 2.99 -14.15
C VAL A 28 4.24 2.67 -14.37
N PRO A 29 3.90 1.51 -14.96
CA PRO A 29 2.51 1.09 -15.15
C PRO A 29 1.92 0.57 -13.82
N VAL A 30 1.22 1.43 -13.10
CA VAL A 30 0.68 1.14 -11.76
C VAL A 30 -0.69 0.45 -11.86
N ARG A 31 -0.86 -0.62 -11.08
CA ARG A 31 -2.13 -1.35 -10.91
C ARG A 31 -2.66 -1.34 -9.47
N VAL A 32 -1.78 -1.12 -8.49
CA VAL A 32 -2.10 -1.12 -7.06
C VAL A 32 -1.61 0.20 -6.47
N ILE A 33 -2.52 0.93 -5.83
CA ILE A 33 -2.26 2.22 -5.21
C ILE A 33 -2.41 2.06 -3.70
N PHE A 34 -1.36 2.44 -2.96
CA PHE A 34 -1.43 2.62 -1.51
C PHE A 34 -1.38 4.13 -1.21
N LEU A 35 -2.50 4.66 -0.72
CA LEU A 35 -2.58 6.07 -0.29
C LEU A 35 -2.39 6.15 1.22
N LEU A 36 -1.38 6.90 1.63
CA LEU A 36 -0.98 7.06 3.03
C LEU A 36 -1.40 8.44 3.54
N ALA A 37 -2.25 8.48 4.56
CA ALA A 37 -2.55 9.68 5.33
C ALA A 37 -1.87 9.58 6.71
N LEU A 38 -0.72 10.24 6.82
CA LEU A 38 0.16 10.17 7.98
C LEU A 38 0.04 11.46 8.82
N SER A 39 -0.53 11.37 10.03
CA SER A 39 -0.81 12.55 10.87
C SER A 39 0.31 12.95 11.86
N GLU A 40 1.25 12.06 12.20
CA GLU A 40 2.32 12.33 13.18
C GLU A 40 3.71 11.92 12.66
N SER A 41 4.69 12.83 12.70
CA SER A 41 6.05 12.70 12.14
C SER A 41 6.85 11.51 12.65
N ASN A 42 6.64 11.08 13.90
CA ASN A 42 7.48 10.08 14.55
C ASN A 42 7.07 8.64 14.23
N LYS A 43 5.86 8.42 13.70
CA LYS A 43 5.36 7.08 13.30
C LYS A 43 5.38 6.85 11.79
N GLN A 44 5.72 7.87 11.00
CA GLN A 44 5.69 7.81 9.54
C GLN A 44 6.69 6.79 8.96
N LEU A 45 7.89 6.71 9.55
CA LEU A 45 8.95 5.81 9.08
C LEU A 45 8.58 4.33 9.24
N ASN A 46 7.82 3.97 10.29
CA ASN A 46 7.39 2.59 10.51
C ASN A 46 6.38 2.15 9.45
N ALA A 47 5.40 3.01 9.16
CA ALA A 47 4.40 2.78 8.11
C ALA A 47 5.04 2.65 6.73
N LEU A 48 5.99 3.52 6.39
CA LEU A 48 6.75 3.45 5.14
C LEU A 48 7.55 2.15 5.03
N GLY A 49 8.25 1.73 6.10
CA GLY A 49 8.99 0.47 6.11
C GLY A 49 8.09 -0.75 5.89
N TRP A 50 6.92 -0.77 6.54
CA TRP A 50 5.94 -1.83 6.33
C TRP A 50 5.42 -1.89 4.89
N ILE A 51 5.06 -0.73 4.32
CA ILE A 51 4.60 -0.67 2.92
C ILE A 51 5.69 -1.24 2.01
N MET A 52 6.95 -0.87 2.22
CA MET A 52 8.08 -1.37 1.42
C MET A 52 8.23 -2.90 1.53
N GLU A 53 8.07 -3.49 2.72
CA GLU A 53 8.07 -4.94 2.89
C GLU A 53 6.89 -5.61 2.18
N MET A 54 5.68 -5.02 2.29
CA MET A 54 4.47 -5.57 1.71
C MET A 54 4.49 -5.54 0.17
N ILE A 55 4.97 -4.47 -0.45
CA ILE A 55 5.02 -4.36 -1.93
C ILE A 55 6.08 -5.28 -2.55
N GLN A 56 7.09 -5.71 -1.78
CA GLN A 56 8.10 -6.67 -2.22
C GLN A 56 7.58 -8.11 -2.24
N ASP A 57 6.48 -8.39 -1.54
CA ASP A 57 5.77 -9.68 -1.57
C ASP A 57 5.03 -9.86 -2.90
N THR A 58 5.77 -10.28 -3.94
CA THR A 58 5.25 -10.43 -5.31
C THR A 58 4.03 -11.37 -5.39
N PRO A 59 4.02 -12.55 -4.72
CA PRO A 59 2.83 -13.40 -4.68
C PRO A 59 1.60 -12.68 -4.11
N PHE A 60 1.75 -11.96 -3.00
CA PHE A 60 0.67 -11.18 -2.41
C PHE A 60 0.19 -10.07 -3.35
N MET A 61 1.11 -9.31 -3.94
CA MET A 61 0.78 -8.23 -4.88
C MET A 61 0.02 -8.73 -6.11
N ARG A 62 0.33 -9.93 -6.60
CA ARG A 62 -0.42 -10.57 -7.69
C ARG A 62 -1.80 -11.01 -7.25
N ALA A 63 -1.93 -11.55 -6.03
CA ALA A 63 -3.22 -11.97 -5.49
C ALA A 63 -4.19 -10.80 -5.32
N LEU A 64 -3.70 -9.62 -4.91
CA LEU A 64 -4.52 -8.40 -4.81
C LEU A 64 -5.24 -8.03 -6.12
N LEU A 65 -4.68 -8.38 -7.28
CA LEU A 65 -5.28 -8.08 -8.59
C LEU A 65 -6.53 -8.91 -8.90
N THR A 66 -6.75 -10.01 -8.16
CA THR A 66 -7.85 -10.95 -8.40
C THR A 66 -8.83 -11.05 -7.24
N MET A 67 -8.55 -10.37 -6.13
CA MET A 67 -9.37 -10.42 -4.92
C MET A 67 -10.53 -9.44 -4.98
N GLU A 68 -11.64 -9.82 -4.35
CA GLU A 68 -12.76 -8.91 -4.12
C GLU A 68 -12.43 -7.88 -3.03
N THR A 69 -13.10 -6.73 -3.06
CA THR A 69 -12.82 -5.62 -2.12
C THR A 69 -12.89 -6.04 -0.65
N THR A 70 -13.83 -6.90 -0.27
CA THR A 70 -13.96 -7.39 1.11
C THR A 70 -12.81 -8.30 1.53
N GLU A 71 -12.28 -9.08 0.58
CA GLU A 71 -11.12 -9.94 0.81
C GLU A 71 -9.85 -9.09 0.95
N ILE A 72 -9.65 -8.11 0.06
CA ILE A 72 -8.54 -7.14 0.13
C ILE A 72 -8.52 -6.45 1.50
N HIS A 73 -9.68 -5.95 1.94
CA HIS A 73 -9.81 -5.31 3.24
C HIS A 73 -9.37 -6.26 4.38
N THR A 74 -9.83 -7.51 4.34
CA THR A 74 -9.52 -8.50 5.37
C THR A 74 -8.03 -8.86 5.40
N VAL A 75 -7.40 -9.12 4.25
CA VAL A 75 -5.99 -9.52 4.19
C VAL A 75 -5.05 -8.36 4.55
N ILE A 76 -5.37 -7.13 4.15
CA ILE A 76 -4.61 -5.93 4.52
C ILE A 76 -4.72 -5.68 6.02
N LEU A 77 -5.93 -5.76 6.59
CA LEU A 77 -6.15 -5.60 8.03
C LEU A 77 -5.36 -6.65 8.83
N ASN A 78 -5.36 -7.91 8.40
CA ASN A 78 -4.58 -8.96 9.06
C ASN A 78 -3.07 -8.69 9.00
N LYS A 79 -2.53 -8.30 7.83
CA LYS A 79 -1.11 -7.92 7.72
C LYS A 79 -0.74 -6.72 8.60
N MET A 80 -1.64 -5.77 8.80
CA MET A 80 -1.41 -4.63 9.70
C MET A 80 -1.41 -5.06 11.18
N ASN A 81 -2.31 -5.96 11.57
CA ASN A 81 -2.40 -6.50 12.92
C ASN A 81 -1.17 -7.36 13.31
N GLU A 82 -0.68 -8.20 12.39
CA GLU A 82 0.50 -9.06 12.63
C GLU A 82 1.76 -8.26 12.98
N ARG A 83 1.83 -7.00 12.53
CA ARG A 83 2.96 -6.10 12.79
C ARG A 83 2.75 -5.18 13.99
N GLY A 84 1.54 -5.12 14.56
CA GLY A 84 1.20 -4.24 15.69
C GLY A 84 1.09 -2.75 15.31
N GLU A 85 0.73 -2.44 14.06
CA GLU A 85 0.65 -1.06 13.54
C GLU A 85 -0.70 -0.36 13.84
N ILE A 86 -1.71 -1.12 14.30
CA ILE A 86 -3.04 -0.65 14.73
C ILE A 86 -3.49 -1.36 16.00
#